data_AF-Q4SUF5-F1
#
_entry.id   AF-Q4SUF5-F1
#
_cell.length_a   1.000
_cell.length_b   1.000
_cell.length_c   1.000
_cell.angle_alpha   90.00
_cell.angle_beta   90.00
_cell.angle_gamma   90.00
#
_symmetry.space_group_name_H-M   'P 1'
#
loop_
_entity.id
_entity.type
_entity.pdbx_description
1 polymer ?
#
loop_
_entity_poly.entity_id
_entity_poly.type
_entity_poly.pdbx_seq_one_letter_code
_entity_poly.pdbx_strand_id
1 'polypeptide(L)'
;CRGLEENYCRNPDGSEAPWCFTSVPEMRTALCLQIKRCADDIEAEDCYQENGKNYRGTVRKTRKGITCQKINPRTHPEANLTENYCRNPDGDQHGPWCYTTDPKTEFDYCAIKQCGVLLGPLSGEKVPINEPVEKVEFNKCGKREDRFQPTRLRIVNGIPGNSPWTVSLRDRKGNHFCGGSMVDSRWVISTKQCFSSCYVDLPGYSAMMGTLFRDPKEGEPGVQTIPLTKIVCGPSESQLVMLQLEYPAQFNERVSQICLPPERYIVPEDTTCEIAGWGETRGEWTGDETVLNVAHVPVLSNKACNTYFRGRVRENEMCTQSFQGGVGACERDYGGPLACQNRDCWVLEGVIIPMRRCGHPGQPNIFIRVSTYVDWIKKVMEMA
;
A
#
# COMPACT_ATOMS: atom_id res chain seq x y z
N CYS A 1 -23.34 20.79 -14.92
CA CYS A 1 -23.21 19.62 -15.81
C CYS A 1 -21.72 19.27 -15.94
N ARG A 2 -21.30 18.01 -15.71
CA ARG A 2 -19.88 17.61 -15.74
C ARG A 2 -19.32 17.34 -17.16
N GLY A 3 -20.05 17.75 -18.20
CA GLY A 3 -19.64 17.62 -19.61
C GLY A 3 -19.33 16.18 -20.04
N LEU A 4 -20.07 15.20 -19.51
CA LEU A 4 -19.87 13.77 -19.75
C LEU A 4 -20.54 13.33 -21.06
N GLU A 5 -20.10 13.92 -22.15
CA GLU A 5 -20.55 13.61 -23.50
C GLU A 5 -19.47 12.83 -24.24
N GLU A 6 -19.90 11.89 -25.09
CA GLU A 6 -19.03 11.01 -25.89
C GLU A 6 -18.04 10.17 -25.05
N ASN A 7 -16.93 9.76 -25.67
CA ASN A 7 -15.87 8.95 -25.07
C ASN A 7 -14.64 9.78 -24.65
N TYR A 8 -14.81 11.09 -24.46
CA TYR A 8 -13.70 11.97 -24.13
C TYR A 8 -13.20 11.76 -22.69
N CYS A 9 -11.91 11.97 -22.47
CA CYS A 9 -11.35 12.04 -21.14
C CYS A 9 -11.96 13.20 -20.36
N ARG A 10 -12.43 12.94 -19.15
CA ARG A 10 -13.03 13.92 -18.23
C ARG A 10 -12.49 13.70 -16.84
N ASN A 11 -12.62 14.72 -15.99
CA ASN A 11 -12.23 14.60 -14.59
C ASN A 11 -13.42 14.95 -13.67
N PRO A 12 -14.50 14.15 -13.71
CA PRO A 12 -15.71 14.47 -12.96
C PRO A 12 -15.54 14.30 -11.44
N ASP A 13 -14.50 13.60 -10.98
CA ASP A 13 -14.30 13.16 -9.61
C ASP A 13 -13.05 13.75 -8.93
N GLY A 14 -12.32 14.65 -9.60
CA GLY A 14 -11.13 15.29 -9.03
C GLY A 14 -9.90 14.38 -8.95
N SER A 15 -9.85 13.36 -9.81
CA SER A 15 -8.66 12.52 -10.02
C SER A 15 -7.43 13.33 -10.45
N GLU A 16 -6.23 12.75 -10.30
CA GLU A 16 -4.93 13.40 -10.61
C GLU A 16 -4.78 13.87 -12.07
N ALA A 17 -5.49 13.23 -13.00
CA ALA A 17 -5.58 13.62 -14.39
C ALA A 17 -6.98 13.28 -14.94
N PRO A 18 -7.41 13.88 -16.06
CA PRO A 18 -8.60 13.42 -16.78
C PRO A 18 -8.46 11.93 -17.09
N TRP A 19 -9.55 11.19 -16.98
CA TRP A 19 -9.60 9.75 -17.24
C TRP A 19 -10.83 9.41 -18.08
N CYS A 20 -10.86 8.19 -18.61
CA CYS A 20 -12.04 7.64 -19.27
C CYS A 20 -12.20 6.16 -18.93
N PHE A 21 -13.41 5.65 -19.20
CA PHE A 21 -13.62 4.21 -19.26
C PHE A 21 -12.93 3.67 -20.51
N THR A 22 -12.21 2.55 -20.37
CA THR A 22 -11.54 1.95 -21.53
C THR A 22 -12.44 0.90 -22.18
N SER A 23 -12.20 0.65 -23.46
CA SER A 23 -12.84 -0.46 -24.20
C SER A 23 -12.23 -1.83 -23.89
N VAL A 24 -11.16 -1.87 -23.08
CA VAL A 24 -10.45 -3.09 -22.70
C VAL A 24 -11.12 -3.68 -21.45
N PRO A 25 -11.71 -4.89 -21.53
CA PRO A 25 -12.45 -5.49 -20.41
C PRO A 25 -11.62 -5.62 -19.11
N GLU A 26 -10.30 -5.78 -19.24
CA GLU A 26 -9.36 -5.95 -18.14
C GLU A 26 -8.93 -4.63 -17.48
N MET A 27 -9.33 -3.47 -18.02
CA MET A 27 -8.96 -2.15 -17.50
C MET A 27 -10.17 -1.23 -17.52
N ARG A 28 -10.94 -1.22 -16.43
CA ARG A 28 -12.18 -0.43 -16.36
C ARG A 28 -11.96 1.06 -16.62
N THR A 29 -10.86 1.63 -16.13
CA THR A 29 -10.54 3.07 -16.28
C THR A 29 -9.05 3.28 -16.51
N ALA A 30 -8.68 4.32 -17.26
CA ALA A 30 -7.29 4.73 -17.45
C ALA A 30 -7.15 6.25 -17.42
N LEU A 31 -6.02 6.73 -16.88
CA LEU A 31 -5.67 8.15 -16.87
C LEU A 31 -5.19 8.59 -18.26
N CYS A 32 -5.72 9.71 -18.75
CA CYS A 32 -5.35 10.33 -20.00
C CYS A 32 -4.14 11.26 -19.84
N LEU A 33 -3.01 10.67 -19.44
CA LEU A 33 -1.76 11.39 -19.15
C LEU A 33 -1.13 12.06 -20.38
N GLN A 34 -1.60 11.73 -21.59
CA GLN A 34 -1.22 12.41 -22.83
C GLN A 34 -1.73 13.85 -22.92
N ILE A 35 -2.74 14.22 -22.12
CA ILE A 35 -3.28 15.58 -22.10
C ILE A 35 -2.29 16.46 -21.33
N LYS A 36 -1.58 17.33 -22.05
CA LYS A 36 -0.68 18.33 -21.45
C LYS A 36 -1.50 19.35 -20.66
N ARG A 37 -1.00 19.73 -19.48
CA ARG A 37 -1.60 20.83 -18.69
C ARG A 37 -1.51 22.14 -19.48
N CYS A 38 -2.56 22.95 -19.41
CA CYS A 38 -2.61 24.25 -20.09
C CYS A 38 -1.47 25.15 -19.61
N ALA A 39 -0.89 25.93 -20.53
CA ALA A 39 0.26 26.78 -20.26
C ALA A 39 -0.03 27.88 -19.22
N ASP A 40 -1.28 28.30 -19.09
CA ASP A 40 -1.71 29.35 -18.15
C ASP A 40 -1.75 28.88 -16.68
N ASP A 41 -1.61 27.57 -16.41
CA ASP A 41 -1.37 27.00 -15.07
C ASP A 41 0.12 26.72 -14.80
N ILE A 42 1.00 27.07 -15.75
CA ILE A 42 2.45 26.89 -15.68
C ILE A 42 3.10 28.27 -15.78
N GLU A 43 2.97 29.09 -14.74
CA GLU A 43 3.99 30.12 -14.54
C GLU A 43 5.30 29.41 -14.17
N ALA A 44 6.22 29.41 -15.14
CA ALA A 44 7.65 29.13 -15.08
C ALA A 44 8.11 27.99 -14.14
N GLU A 45 8.37 26.81 -14.72
CA GLU A 45 9.42 25.84 -14.28
C GLU A 45 9.67 25.64 -12.78
N ASP A 46 8.62 25.65 -11.95
CA ASP A 46 8.73 25.32 -10.54
C ASP A 46 8.84 23.79 -10.41
N CYS A 47 10.03 23.26 -10.60
CA CYS A 47 10.39 21.88 -10.32
C CYS A 47 11.22 21.80 -9.04
N TYR A 48 11.24 20.65 -8.37
CA TYR A 48 12.08 20.43 -7.20
C TYR A 48 13.26 19.50 -7.51
N GLN A 49 14.40 19.73 -6.85
CA GLN A 49 15.58 18.87 -6.93
C GLN A 49 15.58 17.86 -5.78
N GLU A 50 16.19 16.68 -5.99
CA GLU A 50 16.24 15.59 -5.00
C GLU A 50 14.85 15.27 -4.45
N ASN A 51 14.66 15.25 -3.13
CA ASN A 51 13.35 15.09 -2.49
C ASN A 51 12.60 16.42 -2.29
N GLY A 52 13.17 17.56 -2.69
CA GLY A 52 12.51 18.86 -2.56
C GLY A 52 12.57 19.48 -1.17
N LYS A 53 13.46 19.03 -0.25
CA LYS A 53 13.76 19.73 1.02
C LYS A 53 14.05 21.22 0.82
N ASN A 54 14.80 21.52 -0.23
CA ASN A 54 15.21 22.89 -0.58
C ASN A 54 14.25 23.56 -1.56
N TYR A 55 13.11 22.95 -1.87
CA TYR A 55 12.10 23.58 -2.73
C TYR A 55 11.55 24.84 -2.03
N ARG A 56 11.60 25.97 -2.75
CA ARG A 56 11.15 27.29 -2.29
C ARG A 56 10.15 27.94 -3.25
N GLY A 57 9.62 27.18 -4.20
CA GLY A 57 8.62 27.69 -5.15
C GLY A 57 7.28 28.03 -4.50
N THR A 58 6.33 28.41 -5.34
CA THR A 58 5.06 29.07 -4.93
C THR A 58 3.82 28.20 -5.17
N VAL A 59 4.01 26.94 -5.55
CA VAL A 59 2.90 25.99 -5.72
C VAL A 59 2.16 25.81 -4.40
N ARG A 60 0.84 25.98 -4.43
CA ARG A 60 -0.09 25.92 -3.28
C ARG A 60 -1.30 24.99 -3.49
N LYS A 61 -1.19 24.10 -4.48
CA LYS A 61 -2.20 23.09 -4.79
C LYS A 61 -1.58 21.70 -4.79
N THR A 62 -2.30 20.74 -4.23
CA THR A 62 -1.91 19.33 -4.24
C THR A 62 -2.02 18.75 -5.65
N ARG A 63 -1.45 17.56 -5.89
CA ARG A 63 -1.62 16.82 -7.16
C ARG A 63 -3.08 16.53 -7.52
N LYS A 64 -3.97 16.56 -6.53
CA LYS A 64 -5.43 16.43 -6.67
C LYS A 64 -6.15 17.78 -6.80
N GLY A 65 -5.41 18.89 -6.92
CA GLY A 65 -5.95 20.23 -7.07
C GLY A 65 -6.48 20.86 -5.79
N ILE A 66 -6.32 20.22 -4.62
CA ILE A 66 -6.79 20.73 -3.33
C ILE A 66 -5.90 21.88 -2.88
N THR A 67 -6.48 22.94 -2.33
CA THR A 67 -5.72 24.11 -1.86
C THR A 67 -5.00 23.78 -0.55
N CYS A 68 -3.74 24.20 -0.45
CA CYS A 68 -2.94 24.04 0.76
C CYS A 68 -3.40 24.99 1.88
N GLN A 69 -3.29 24.54 3.13
CA GLN A 69 -3.44 25.39 4.32
C GLN A 69 -2.13 26.13 4.64
N LYS A 70 -2.24 27.26 5.35
CA LYS A 70 -1.08 27.98 5.87
C LYS A 70 -0.49 27.20 7.06
N ILE A 71 0.72 26.69 6.90
CA ILE A 71 1.38 25.88 7.93
C ILE A 71 1.78 26.78 9.10
N ASN A 72 1.46 26.37 10.33
CA ASN A 72 1.86 27.11 11.53
C ASN A 72 3.38 26.97 11.74
N PRO A 73 4.16 28.07 11.82
CA PRO A 73 5.62 28.01 11.98
C PRO A 73 6.10 27.29 13.24
N ARG A 74 5.21 27.07 14.23
CA ARG A 74 5.56 26.43 15.50
C ARG A 74 5.89 24.93 15.40
N THR A 75 5.41 24.22 14.37
CA THR A 75 5.66 22.77 14.23
C THR A 75 6.91 22.46 13.41
N HIS A 76 7.32 23.35 12.49
CA HIS A 76 8.52 23.18 11.65
C HIS A 76 9.22 24.54 11.43
N PRO A 77 10.01 25.03 12.40
CA PRO A 77 10.57 26.39 12.38
C PRO A 77 11.62 26.62 11.28
N GLU A 78 12.31 25.58 10.81
CA GLU A 78 13.37 25.70 9.79
C GLU A 78 12.85 25.68 8.33
N ALA A 79 11.56 25.43 8.14
CA ALA A 79 11.00 25.13 6.82
C ALA A 79 10.71 26.35 5.92
N ASN A 80 11.06 27.57 6.37
CA ASN A 80 10.79 28.84 5.71
C ASN A 80 9.37 28.87 5.09
N LEU A 81 8.39 28.66 5.97
CA LEU A 81 6.96 28.50 5.67
C LEU A 81 6.34 29.83 5.28
N THR A 82 6.68 30.32 4.08
CA THR A 82 6.04 31.48 3.48
C THR A 82 4.67 31.06 2.94
N GLU A 83 3.62 31.73 3.42
CA GLU A 83 2.22 31.48 3.04
C GLU A 83 1.77 30.02 3.16
N ASN A 84 0.97 29.53 2.20
CA ASN A 84 0.44 28.17 2.12
C ASN A 84 1.12 27.36 1.01
N TYR A 85 2.42 27.61 0.78
CA TYR A 85 3.16 26.91 -0.27
C TYR A 85 3.58 25.51 0.15
N CYS A 86 3.68 24.63 -0.84
CA CYS A 86 4.16 23.27 -0.69
C CYS A 86 5.63 23.25 -0.23
N ARG A 87 5.94 22.42 0.76
CA ARG A 87 7.28 22.28 1.33
C ARG A 87 7.56 20.82 1.66
N ASN A 88 8.83 20.49 1.88
CA ASN A 88 9.23 19.17 2.38
C ASN A 88 10.09 19.34 3.65
N PRO A 89 9.49 19.74 4.78
CA PRO A 89 10.23 20.04 6.01
C PRO A 89 10.80 18.79 6.70
N ASP A 90 10.12 17.66 6.53
CA ASP A 90 10.41 16.34 7.11
C ASP A 90 11.40 15.53 6.26
N GLY A 91 11.66 15.95 5.02
CA GLY A 91 12.58 15.23 4.15
C GLY A 91 12.01 14.00 3.48
N ASP A 92 10.69 13.94 3.39
CA ASP A 92 9.91 12.91 2.72
C ASP A 92 10.45 12.66 1.32
N GLN A 93 10.76 11.41 0.98
CA GLN A 93 11.40 11.09 -0.30
C GLN A 93 10.45 11.26 -1.49
N HIS A 94 9.14 11.39 -1.25
CA HIS A 94 8.10 11.49 -2.27
C HIS A 94 7.84 12.93 -2.72
N GLY A 95 8.55 13.90 -2.16
CA GLY A 95 8.55 15.28 -2.63
C GLY A 95 7.80 16.26 -1.72
N PRO A 96 7.67 17.53 -2.16
CA PRO A 96 6.96 18.54 -1.39
C PRO A 96 5.46 18.23 -1.26
N TRP A 97 4.93 18.50 -0.07
CA TRP A 97 3.54 18.28 0.32
C TRP A 97 2.99 19.48 1.09
N CYS A 98 1.71 19.45 1.40
CA CYS A 98 1.09 20.43 2.30
C CYS A 98 -0.11 19.83 3.02
N TYR A 99 -0.49 20.41 4.16
CA TYR A 99 -1.81 20.21 4.74
C TYR A 99 -2.87 20.79 3.80
N THR A 100 -4.02 20.14 3.65
CA THR A 100 -5.04 20.55 2.68
C THR A 100 -6.27 21.14 3.36
N THR A 101 -6.97 22.06 2.70
CA THR A 101 -8.22 22.65 3.22
C THR A 101 -9.39 21.66 3.30
N ASP A 102 -9.28 20.46 2.72
CA ASP A 102 -10.30 19.43 2.76
C ASP A 102 -10.20 18.62 4.07
N PRO A 103 -11.23 18.62 4.93
CA PRO A 103 -11.19 17.87 6.19
C PRO A 103 -11.07 16.35 6.00
N LYS A 104 -11.39 15.82 4.81
CA LYS A 104 -11.20 14.39 4.50
C LYS A 104 -9.77 14.05 4.09
N THR A 105 -9.02 15.04 3.60
CA THR A 105 -7.66 14.88 3.08
C THR A 105 -6.74 15.77 3.91
N GLU A 106 -6.28 15.27 5.05
CA GLU A 106 -5.49 16.09 5.97
C GLU A 106 -4.20 16.65 5.34
N PHE A 107 -3.49 15.82 4.57
CA PHE A 107 -2.37 16.24 3.76
C PHE A 107 -2.37 15.52 2.41
N ASP A 108 -1.70 16.09 1.42
CA ASP A 108 -1.44 15.42 0.14
C ASP A 108 -0.17 16.01 -0.51
N TYR A 109 0.43 15.25 -1.42
CA TYR A 109 1.62 15.69 -2.16
C TYR A 109 1.25 16.73 -3.21
N CYS A 110 2.18 17.62 -3.51
CA CYS A 110 1.96 18.70 -4.46
C CYS A 110 2.24 18.31 -5.91
N ALA A 111 1.55 18.98 -6.83
CA ALA A 111 1.58 18.68 -8.26
C ALA A 111 2.86 19.18 -8.96
N ILE A 112 4.01 19.06 -8.28
CA ILE A 112 5.29 19.66 -8.67
C ILE A 112 6.13 18.57 -9.34
N LYS A 113 6.75 18.88 -10.48
CA LYS A 113 7.64 17.92 -11.15
C LYS A 113 9.02 17.93 -10.51
N GLN A 114 9.72 16.80 -10.51
CA GLN A 114 11.15 16.80 -10.19
C GLN A 114 11.94 17.34 -11.39
N CYS A 115 12.94 18.17 -11.15
CA CYS A 115 13.76 18.74 -12.22
C CYS A 115 14.57 17.65 -12.93
N GLY A 116 14.50 17.60 -14.27
CA GLY A 116 15.53 16.95 -15.09
C GLY A 116 15.65 15.43 -15.06
N VAL A 117 14.60 14.66 -14.73
CA VAL A 117 14.69 13.19 -14.78
C VAL A 117 14.63 12.68 -16.23
N LEU A 118 15.79 12.60 -16.89
CA LEU A 118 16.08 11.56 -17.87
C LEU A 118 16.62 10.35 -17.09
N LEU A 119 16.00 9.19 -17.28
CA LEU A 119 16.37 7.91 -16.66
C LEU A 119 17.86 7.60 -16.87
N GLY A 120 18.64 7.53 -15.79
CA GLY A 120 20.05 7.11 -15.76
C GLY A 120 20.52 6.85 -14.32
N PRO A 121 21.46 5.91 -14.10
CA PRO A 121 21.63 5.20 -12.83
C PRO A 121 22.29 6.06 -11.73
N LEU A 122 21.83 5.84 -10.50
CA LEU A 122 22.35 6.42 -9.26
C LEU A 122 23.82 6.06 -9.05
N SER A 123 24.71 7.06 -9.09
CA SER A 123 26.04 6.94 -8.49
C SER A 123 25.89 7.07 -6.98
N GLY A 124 26.20 6.00 -6.27
CA GLY A 124 26.20 5.97 -4.83
C GLY A 124 27.30 6.87 -4.25
N GLU A 125 26.93 7.60 -3.21
CA GLU A 125 27.89 8.16 -2.27
C GLU A 125 27.45 7.78 -0.85
N LYS A 126 28.39 7.19 -0.11
CA LYS A 126 28.18 6.68 1.24
C LYS A 126 28.35 7.83 2.23
N VAL A 127 27.34 8.08 3.06
CA VAL A 127 27.48 8.95 4.24
C VAL A 127 27.66 8.07 5.47
N PRO A 128 28.70 8.29 6.30
CA PRO A 128 28.86 7.61 7.58
C PRO A 128 28.13 8.37 8.68
N ILE A 129 27.36 7.67 9.51
CA ILE A 129 26.76 8.26 10.72
C ILE A 129 27.10 7.36 11.91
N ASN A 130 28.10 7.78 12.68
CA ASN A 130 28.25 7.44 14.08
C ASN A 130 27.54 8.54 14.87
N GLU A 131 26.38 8.24 15.47
CA GLU A 131 25.93 8.77 16.76
C GLU A 131 24.67 8.00 17.21
N PRO A 132 24.44 7.90 18.52
CA PRO A 132 23.81 6.73 19.12
C PRO A 132 22.30 6.70 18.87
N VAL A 133 21.84 5.53 18.43
CA VAL A 133 20.43 5.16 18.39
C VAL A 133 19.86 5.36 19.80
N GLU A 134 19.03 6.39 19.98
CA GLU A 134 18.07 6.40 21.08
C GLU A 134 17.33 5.07 21.02
N LYS A 135 17.49 4.27 22.08
CA LYS A 135 16.86 2.96 22.19
C LYS A 135 15.36 3.15 22.15
N VAL A 136 14.79 2.99 20.96
CA VAL A 136 13.37 2.70 20.82
C VAL A 136 13.18 1.26 21.29
N GLU A 137 12.71 1.09 22.52
CA GLU A 137 12.26 -0.22 22.98
C GLU A 137 10.97 -0.61 22.24
N PHE A 138 11.05 -1.56 21.29
CA PHE A 138 9.88 -2.24 20.75
C PHE A 138 9.98 -3.76 20.93
N ASN A 139 9.16 -4.28 21.84
CA ASN A 139 8.90 -5.71 22.02
C ASN A 139 7.56 -6.18 21.39
N LYS A 140 6.92 -5.46 20.43
CA LYS A 140 5.45 -5.61 20.17
C LYS A 140 4.92 -5.87 18.73
N CYS A 141 5.72 -5.91 17.66
CA CYS A 141 5.21 -6.17 16.29
C CYS A 141 5.67 -7.52 15.73
N GLY A 142 4.95 -8.05 14.74
CA GLY A 142 5.36 -9.24 13.99
C GLY A 142 5.50 -10.50 14.83
N LYS A 143 4.88 -10.54 16.02
CA LYS A 143 4.89 -11.70 16.91
C LYS A 143 3.67 -12.57 16.62
N ARG A 144 3.92 -13.82 16.29
CA ARG A 144 2.91 -14.84 16.06
C ARG A 144 3.16 -15.98 17.05
N GLU A 145 2.12 -16.41 17.77
CA GLU A 145 2.18 -17.67 18.51
C GLU A 145 2.04 -18.83 17.52
N ASP A 146 3.17 -19.38 17.10
CA ASP A 146 3.19 -20.64 16.37
C ASP A 146 2.92 -21.76 17.39
N ARG A 147 1.65 -22.00 17.73
CA ARG A 147 1.28 -23.19 18.52
C ARG A 147 1.64 -24.44 17.72
N PHE A 148 2.82 -25.01 17.97
CA PHE A 148 3.15 -26.37 17.58
C PHE A 148 2.17 -27.31 18.31
N GLN A 149 1.03 -27.61 17.68
CA GLN A 149 0.22 -28.76 18.08
C GLN A 149 0.53 -29.91 17.12
N PRO A 150 1.26 -30.95 17.58
CA PRO A 150 1.46 -32.17 16.82
C PRO A 150 0.18 -33.00 16.91
N THR A 151 -0.87 -32.60 16.18
CA THR A 151 -2.07 -33.44 16.05
C THR A 151 -2.55 -33.49 14.62
N ARG A 152 -2.38 -34.70 14.07
CA ARG A 152 -2.93 -35.23 12.83
C ARG A 152 -4.39 -34.79 12.61
N LEU A 153 -4.72 -34.33 11.40
CA LEU A 153 -5.69 -34.94 10.45
C LEU A 153 -5.97 -34.01 9.25
N ARG A 154 -5.49 -34.42 8.06
CA ARG A 154 -5.98 -34.25 6.65
C ARG A 154 -6.70 -32.93 6.29
N ILE A 155 -6.34 -32.18 5.23
CA ILE A 155 -6.48 -32.48 3.78
C ILE A 155 -5.50 -31.59 2.94
N VAL A 156 -5.28 -31.97 1.68
CA VAL A 156 -4.21 -31.59 0.73
C VAL A 156 -4.31 -30.15 0.17
N ASN A 157 -3.14 -29.48 0.10
CA ASN A 157 -2.74 -28.25 -0.63
C ASN A 157 -3.07 -26.85 -0.09
N GLY A 158 -3.62 -26.70 1.12
CA GLY A 158 -3.63 -25.44 1.87
C GLY A 158 -3.40 -25.71 3.35
N ILE A 159 -2.51 -24.95 4.02
CA ILE A 159 -2.38 -25.01 5.47
C ILE A 159 -3.34 -23.95 6.03
N PRO A 160 -4.32 -24.31 6.88
CA PRO A 160 -5.08 -23.33 7.67
C PRO A 160 -4.08 -22.44 8.41
N GLY A 161 -3.98 -21.19 7.98
CA GLY A 161 -2.85 -20.35 8.31
C GLY A 161 -3.16 -19.41 9.46
N ASN A 162 -2.28 -19.35 10.46
CA ASN A 162 -2.32 -18.29 11.45
C ASN A 162 -1.62 -17.05 10.87
N SER A 163 -2.38 -16.02 10.50
CA SER A 163 -1.83 -14.71 10.10
C SER A 163 -2.57 -13.60 10.85
N PRO A 164 -2.16 -13.29 12.09
CA PRO A 164 -2.92 -12.43 12.99
C PRO A 164 -2.95 -10.95 12.57
N TRP A 165 -2.14 -10.56 11.59
CA TRP A 165 -2.15 -9.23 10.97
C TRP A 165 -2.97 -9.15 9.68
N THR A 166 -3.46 -10.28 9.15
CA THR A 166 -4.28 -10.27 7.93
C THR A 166 -5.68 -9.73 8.24
N VAL A 167 -6.12 -8.78 7.42
CA VAL A 167 -7.42 -8.11 7.53
C VAL A 167 -8.28 -8.45 6.33
N SER A 168 -9.55 -8.77 6.58
CA SER A 168 -10.58 -8.88 5.55
C SER A 168 -11.32 -7.55 5.43
N LEU A 169 -11.16 -6.85 4.31
CA LEU A 169 -11.96 -5.65 4.00
C LEU A 169 -13.35 -6.07 3.53
N ARG A 170 -14.37 -5.48 4.16
CA ARG A 170 -15.79 -5.76 3.94
C ARG A 170 -16.50 -4.60 3.27
N ASP A 171 -17.28 -4.91 2.25
CA ASP A 171 -18.14 -3.93 1.58
C ASP A 171 -19.38 -3.60 2.45
N ARG A 172 -20.23 -2.70 1.95
CA ARG A 172 -21.48 -2.28 2.63
C ARG A 172 -22.49 -3.41 2.87
N LYS A 173 -22.34 -4.55 2.20
CA LYS A 173 -23.18 -5.73 2.35
C LYS A 173 -22.54 -6.77 3.29
N GLY A 174 -21.34 -6.49 3.81
CA GLY A 174 -20.57 -7.41 4.65
C GLY A 174 -19.75 -8.44 3.86
N ASN A 175 -19.66 -8.33 2.53
CA ASN A 175 -18.90 -9.28 1.73
C ASN A 175 -17.41 -8.96 1.79
N HIS A 176 -16.58 -10.00 1.92
CA HIS A 176 -15.15 -9.89 1.70
C HIS A 176 -14.86 -9.53 0.24
N PHE A 177 -14.10 -8.44 0.01
CA PHE A 177 -13.73 -8.00 -1.34
C PHE A 177 -12.23 -7.79 -1.55
N CYS A 178 -11.47 -7.58 -0.47
CA CYS A 178 -10.02 -7.42 -0.51
C CYS A 178 -9.37 -7.79 0.83
N GLY A 179 -8.06 -8.04 0.77
CA GLY A 179 -7.19 -8.14 1.93
C GLY A 179 -6.63 -6.80 2.41
N GLY A 180 -6.01 -6.85 3.58
CA GLY A 180 -5.25 -5.77 4.19
C GLY A 180 -4.26 -6.33 5.20
N SER A 181 -3.35 -5.49 5.67
CA SER A 181 -2.39 -5.83 6.73
C SER A 181 -2.45 -4.81 7.86
N MET A 182 -2.54 -5.27 9.10
CA MET A 182 -2.58 -4.41 10.29
C MET A 182 -1.17 -3.88 10.60
N VAL A 183 -0.94 -2.58 10.42
CA VAL A 183 0.38 -1.94 10.65
C VAL A 183 0.44 -1.12 11.94
N ASP A 184 -0.72 -0.71 12.46
CA ASP A 184 -0.91 -0.11 13.78
C ASP A 184 -2.32 -0.46 14.27
N SER A 185 -2.59 -0.31 15.58
CA SER A 185 -3.91 -0.56 16.17
C SER A 185 -5.06 0.19 15.50
N ARG A 186 -4.81 1.33 14.84
CA ARG A 186 -5.83 2.11 14.10
C ARG A 186 -5.65 2.09 12.58
N TRP A 187 -4.63 1.41 12.05
CA TRP A 187 -4.27 1.53 10.64
C TRP A 187 -4.06 0.19 9.95
N VAL A 188 -4.74 0.05 8.81
CA VAL A 188 -4.61 -1.08 7.90
C VAL A 188 -4.03 -0.59 6.59
N ILE A 189 -2.96 -1.22 6.11
CA ILE A 189 -2.43 -0.99 4.77
C ILE A 189 -3.08 -1.96 3.78
N SER A 190 -3.40 -1.48 2.58
CA SER A 190 -3.98 -2.26 1.48
C SER A 190 -3.57 -1.63 0.14
N THR A 191 -4.23 -2.01 -0.96
CA THR A 191 -3.99 -1.45 -2.29
C THR A 191 -5.15 -0.58 -2.77
N LYS A 192 -4.82 0.49 -3.50
CA LYS A 192 -5.77 1.38 -4.19
C LYS A 192 -6.68 0.61 -5.14
N GLN A 193 -6.23 -0.51 -5.70
CA GLN A 193 -7.03 -1.31 -6.63
C GLN A 193 -8.30 -1.92 -5.99
N CYS A 194 -8.35 -2.01 -4.66
CA CYS A 194 -9.53 -2.45 -3.92
C CYS A 194 -10.68 -1.43 -3.94
N PHE A 195 -10.39 -0.16 -4.26
CA PHE A 195 -11.35 0.93 -4.19
C PHE A 195 -11.51 1.59 -5.55
N SER A 196 -12.72 2.06 -5.85
CA SER A 196 -12.97 2.81 -7.10
C SER A 196 -12.21 4.13 -7.14
N SER A 197 -11.99 4.76 -5.98
CA SER A 197 -11.18 5.96 -5.82
C SER A 197 -10.79 6.17 -4.36
N CYS A 198 -9.90 7.15 -4.13
CA CYS A 198 -9.53 7.65 -2.80
C CYS A 198 -10.63 8.49 -2.12
N TYR A 199 -11.74 8.75 -2.80
CA TYR A 199 -12.87 9.56 -2.30
C TYR A 199 -14.13 8.72 -2.13
N VAL A 200 -13.97 7.39 -2.14
CA VAL A 200 -15.08 6.50 -1.90
C VAL A 200 -15.73 6.85 -0.57
N ASP A 201 -17.06 6.87 -0.57
CA ASP A 201 -17.81 7.11 0.64
C ASP A 201 -17.72 5.84 1.51
N LEU A 202 -16.96 5.93 2.60
CA LEU A 202 -16.64 4.81 3.50
C LEU A 202 -17.77 4.33 4.43
N PRO A 203 -18.85 5.09 4.74
CA PRO A 203 -19.96 4.55 5.54
C PRO A 203 -20.45 3.19 5.06
N GLY A 204 -20.47 2.22 5.98
CA GLY A 204 -20.82 0.83 5.73
C GLY A 204 -19.65 -0.10 5.35
N TYR A 205 -18.47 0.44 5.01
CA TYR A 205 -17.26 -0.37 4.88
C TYR A 205 -16.66 -0.67 6.25
N SER A 206 -16.05 -1.84 6.41
CA SER A 206 -15.38 -2.24 7.64
C SER A 206 -14.15 -3.12 7.39
N ALA A 207 -13.28 -3.17 8.39
CA ALA A 207 -12.16 -4.10 8.48
C ALA A 207 -12.51 -5.20 9.48
N MET A 208 -12.46 -6.45 9.05
CA MET A 208 -12.66 -7.62 9.90
C MET A 208 -11.33 -8.35 10.13
N MET A 209 -11.08 -8.77 11.37
CA MET A 209 -9.84 -9.42 11.81
C MET A 209 -10.12 -10.41 12.94
N GLY A 210 -9.16 -11.29 13.26
CA GLY A 210 -9.25 -12.21 14.39
C GLY A 210 -10.03 -13.51 14.13
N THR A 211 -10.30 -13.82 12.86
CA THR A 211 -10.94 -15.06 12.41
C THR A 211 -10.07 -15.77 11.36
N LEU A 212 -10.22 -17.09 11.26
CA LEU A 212 -9.73 -17.86 10.13
C LEU A 212 -10.77 -17.98 9.01
N PHE A 213 -12.06 -17.71 9.28
CA PHE A 213 -13.11 -17.93 8.30
C PHE A 213 -13.35 -16.70 7.44
N ARG A 214 -13.53 -16.91 6.13
CA ARG A 214 -13.92 -15.85 5.20
C ARG A 214 -15.26 -15.27 5.59
N ASP A 215 -16.19 -16.06 6.12
CA ASP A 215 -17.52 -15.60 6.54
C ASP A 215 -17.83 -16.24 7.91
N PRO A 216 -17.33 -15.64 9.01
CA PRO A 216 -17.47 -16.20 10.36
C PRO A 216 -18.94 -16.18 10.80
N LYS A 217 -19.30 -17.12 11.68
CA LYS A 217 -20.64 -17.15 12.27
C LYS A 217 -20.80 -16.00 13.28
N GLU A 218 -22.02 -15.52 13.43
CA GLU A 218 -22.34 -14.51 14.44
C GLU A 218 -21.92 -14.98 15.84
N GLY A 219 -21.21 -14.12 16.58
CA GLY A 219 -20.70 -14.44 17.91
C GLY A 219 -19.42 -15.29 17.94
N GLU A 220 -18.74 -15.50 16.80
CA GLU A 220 -17.43 -16.17 16.81
C GLU A 220 -16.44 -15.42 17.73
N PRO A 221 -15.82 -16.10 18.72
CA PRO A 221 -14.91 -15.45 19.65
C PRO A 221 -13.69 -14.86 18.95
N GLY A 222 -13.25 -13.68 19.39
CA GLY A 222 -12.02 -13.03 18.92
C GLY A 222 -12.15 -12.25 17.61
N VAL A 223 -13.29 -12.34 16.92
CA VAL A 223 -13.57 -11.55 15.72
C VAL A 223 -13.80 -10.10 16.10
N GLN A 224 -13.11 -9.20 15.42
CA GLN A 224 -13.30 -7.76 15.52
C GLN A 224 -13.68 -7.21 14.14
N THR A 225 -14.80 -6.48 14.07
CA THR A 225 -15.26 -5.81 12.86
C THR A 225 -15.37 -4.33 13.15
N ILE A 226 -14.49 -3.54 12.55
CA ILE A 226 -14.33 -2.11 12.87
C ILE A 226 -14.63 -1.28 11.62
N PRO A 227 -15.54 -0.28 11.68
CA PRO A 227 -15.82 0.59 10.54
C PRO A 227 -14.59 1.39 10.09
N LEU A 228 -14.55 1.69 8.79
CA LEU A 228 -13.52 2.54 8.19
C LEU A 228 -13.97 4.01 8.17
N THR A 229 -13.11 4.92 8.62
CA THR A 229 -13.43 6.36 8.69
C THR A 229 -12.69 7.19 7.64
N LYS A 230 -11.48 6.77 7.26
CA LYS A 230 -10.60 7.53 6.35
C LYS A 230 -9.82 6.60 5.45
N ILE A 231 -9.60 7.03 4.21
CA ILE A 231 -8.70 6.39 3.25
C ILE A 231 -7.64 7.42 2.84
N VAL A 232 -6.38 7.10 3.09
CA VAL A 232 -5.23 7.93 2.72
C VAL A 232 -4.50 7.25 1.58
N CYS A 233 -4.50 7.89 0.41
CA CYS A 233 -3.85 7.33 -0.76
C CYS A 233 -2.35 7.59 -0.75
N GLY A 234 -1.60 6.55 -1.13
CA GLY A 234 -0.16 6.59 -1.18
C GLY A 234 0.42 7.56 -2.22
N PRO A 235 1.75 7.72 -2.20
CA PRO A 235 2.49 8.46 -3.21
C PRO A 235 2.20 7.97 -4.63
N SER A 236 2.46 8.80 -5.63
CA SER A 236 2.18 8.47 -7.03
C SER A 236 2.94 7.18 -7.41
N GLU A 237 2.32 6.33 -8.24
CA GLU A 237 2.82 5.00 -8.61
C GLU A 237 2.85 3.93 -7.50
N SER A 238 2.54 4.24 -6.24
CA SER A 238 2.61 3.22 -5.16
C SER A 238 1.49 2.19 -5.20
N GLN A 239 0.33 2.56 -5.73
CA GLN A 239 -0.90 1.78 -5.62
C GLN A 239 -1.26 1.39 -4.17
N LEU A 240 -0.70 2.04 -3.15
CA LEU A 240 -1.00 1.77 -1.74
C LEU A 240 -2.12 2.67 -1.23
N VAL A 241 -2.84 2.17 -0.23
CA VAL A 241 -3.75 2.96 0.61
C VAL A 241 -3.58 2.58 2.07
N MET A 242 -3.74 3.57 2.94
CA MET A 242 -3.85 3.40 4.39
C MET A 242 -5.30 3.66 4.78
N LEU A 243 -5.88 2.75 5.56
CA LEU A 243 -7.27 2.78 5.99
C LEU A 243 -7.31 2.99 7.49
N GLN A 244 -8.00 4.04 7.93
CA GLN A 244 -8.16 4.35 9.34
C GLN A 244 -9.39 3.63 9.89
N LEU A 245 -9.19 2.95 11.02
CA LEU A 245 -10.25 2.34 11.81
C LEU A 245 -10.92 3.40 12.69
N GLU A 246 -12.25 3.31 12.84
CA GLU A 246 -13.02 4.23 13.71
C GLU A 246 -12.52 4.23 15.16
N TYR A 247 -12.15 3.05 15.67
CA TYR A 247 -11.56 2.86 16.99
C TYR A 247 -10.41 1.84 16.90
N PRO A 248 -9.46 1.83 17.87
CA PRO A 248 -8.34 0.89 17.82
C PRO A 248 -8.80 -0.55 17.91
N ALA A 249 -8.19 -1.41 17.09
CA ALA A 249 -8.24 -2.84 17.26
C ALA A 249 -7.56 -3.25 18.58
N GLN A 250 -8.16 -4.23 19.26
CA GLN A 250 -7.60 -4.81 20.48
C GLN A 250 -6.65 -5.95 20.10
N PHE A 251 -5.36 -5.77 20.36
CA PHE A 251 -4.38 -6.82 20.09
C PHE A 251 -4.50 -7.98 21.08
N ASN A 252 -4.40 -9.20 20.54
CA ASN A 252 -4.46 -10.47 21.25
C ASN A 252 -3.79 -11.57 20.40
N GLU A 253 -3.92 -12.84 20.79
CA GLU A 253 -3.33 -13.98 20.06
C GLU A 253 -3.79 -14.11 18.60
N ARG A 254 -4.95 -13.53 18.24
CA ARG A 254 -5.57 -13.61 16.90
C ARG A 254 -5.50 -12.30 16.11
N VAL A 255 -5.21 -11.18 16.78
CA VAL A 255 -5.14 -9.85 16.17
C VAL A 255 -3.86 -9.18 16.61
N SER A 256 -2.95 -8.92 15.68
CA SER A 256 -1.66 -8.30 15.99
C SER A 256 -1.21 -7.41 14.84
N GLN A 257 -0.30 -6.48 15.13
CA GLN A 257 0.36 -5.68 14.10
C GLN A 257 1.57 -6.42 13.50
N ILE A 258 1.78 -6.31 12.19
CA ILE A 258 2.99 -6.76 11.52
C ILE A 258 4.08 -5.68 11.60
N CYS A 259 5.36 -6.07 11.64
CA CYS A 259 6.44 -5.09 11.60
C CYS A 259 6.59 -4.48 10.20
N LEU A 260 6.99 -3.22 10.13
CA LEU A 260 7.42 -2.58 8.89
C LEU A 260 8.93 -2.79 8.69
N PRO A 261 9.40 -2.97 7.44
CA PRO A 261 10.82 -3.09 7.15
C PRO A 261 11.56 -1.76 7.34
N PRO A 262 12.90 -1.76 7.45
CA PRO A 262 13.67 -0.55 7.30
C PRO A 262 13.43 0.11 5.94
N GLU A 263 13.51 1.43 5.88
CA GLU A 263 13.38 2.17 4.62
C GLU A 263 14.40 1.68 3.59
N ARG A 264 13.92 1.48 2.36
CA ARG A 264 14.70 1.00 1.20
C ARG A 264 15.38 -0.36 1.42
N TYR A 265 14.98 -1.13 2.43
CA TYR A 265 15.46 -2.49 2.61
C TYR A 265 15.13 -3.36 1.39
N ILE A 266 16.13 -4.11 0.93
CA ILE A 266 15.97 -5.08 -0.15
C ILE A 266 16.08 -6.46 0.45
N VAL A 267 14.98 -7.20 0.41
CA VAL A 267 14.93 -8.59 0.87
C VAL A 267 15.89 -9.43 0.03
N PRO A 268 16.80 -10.21 0.66
CA PRO A 268 17.70 -11.10 -0.05
C PRO A 268 16.95 -12.13 -0.90
N GLU A 269 17.54 -12.50 -2.03
CA GLU A 269 17.03 -13.59 -2.88
C GLU A 269 16.96 -14.91 -2.08
N ASP A 270 16.00 -15.77 -2.44
CA ASP A 270 15.68 -17.03 -1.77
C ASP A 270 15.17 -16.92 -0.33
N THR A 271 15.03 -15.71 0.23
CA THR A 271 14.31 -15.50 1.49
C THR A 271 12.88 -16.01 1.32
N THR A 272 12.47 -16.95 2.17
CA THR A 272 11.10 -17.50 2.13
C THR A 272 10.15 -16.56 2.85
N CYS A 273 9.09 -16.15 2.16
CA CYS A 273 8.04 -15.29 2.68
C CYS A 273 6.69 -16.00 2.60
N GLU A 274 5.73 -15.54 3.38
CA GLU A 274 4.37 -16.06 3.48
C GLU A 274 3.39 -15.03 2.90
N ILE A 275 2.50 -15.49 2.03
CA ILE A 275 1.28 -14.75 1.70
C ILE A 275 0.10 -15.35 2.44
N ALA A 276 -0.89 -14.54 2.77
CA ALA A 276 -2.09 -14.98 3.47
C ALA A 276 -3.35 -14.31 2.90
N GLY A 277 -4.42 -15.09 2.68
CA GLY A 277 -5.69 -14.54 2.20
C GLY A 277 -6.81 -15.57 2.02
N TRP A 278 -7.99 -15.06 1.63
CA TRP A 278 -9.23 -15.81 1.38
C TRP A 278 -9.66 -15.76 -0.10
N GLY A 279 -8.70 -15.48 -0.98
CA GLY A 279 -8.93 -15.27 -2.39
C GLY A 279 -9.41 -16.51 -3.13
N GLU A 280 -9.83 -16.26 -4.36
CA GLU A 280 -10.42 -17.29 -5.23
C GLU A 280 -9.41 -18.39 -5.56
N THR A 281 -9.86 -19.62 -5.42
CA THR A 281 -9.07 -20.81 -5.68
C THR A 281 -9.40 -21.35 -7.07
N ARG A 282 -8.38 -21.63 -7.89
CA ARG A 282 -8.61 -22.18 -9.23
C ARG A 282 -8.84 -23.68 -9.18
N GLY A 283 -10.10 -24.07 -9.00
CA GLY A 283 -10.60 -25.43 -9.21
C GLY A 283 -10.82 -26.22 -7.92
N GLU A 284 -11.47 -27.40 -8.06
CA GLU A 284 -11.92 -28.26 -6.94
C GLU A 284 -10.79 -28.82 -6.03
N TRP A 285 -9.51 -28.52 -6.32
CA TRP A 285 -8.34 -29.17 -5.71
C TRP A 285 -7.32 -28.23 -5.06
N THR A 286 -7.60 -26.94 -4.94
CA THR A 286 -6.63 -25.94 -4.48
C THR A 286 -7.14 -25.09 -3.30
N GLY A 287 -7.16 -25.63 -2.08
CA GLY A 287 -7.52 -24.83 -0.89
C GLY A 287 -9.03 -24.56 -0.69
N ASP A 288 -9.41 -24.19 0.53
CA ASP A 288 -10.80 -23.88 0.90
C ASP A 288 -10.96 -22.36 0.97
N GLU A 289 -11.77 -21.77 0.08
CA GLU A 289 -12.03 -20.32 0.05
C GLU A 289 -12.81 -19.81 1.28
N THR A 290 -13.36 -20.72 2.08
CA THR A 290 -14.07 -20.37 3.31
C THR A 290 -13.14 -20.18 4.49
N VAL A 291 -11.85 -20.54 4.36
CA VAL A 291 -10.83 -20.46 5.41
C VAL A 291 -9.58 -19.72 4.91
N LEU A 292 -8.86 -19.08 5.83
CA LEU A 292 -7.63 -18.35 5.57
C LEU A 292 -6.53 -19.33 5.15
N ASN A 293 -6.01 -19.16 3.94
CA ASN A 293 -4.93 -19.96 3.41
C ASN A 293 -3.61 -19.19 3.49
N VAL A 294 -2.52 -19.91 3.78
CA VAL A 294 -1.16 -19.40 3.68
C VAL A 294 -0.35 -20.14 2.63
N ALA A 295 0.50 -19.43 1.91
CA ALA A 295 1.44 -20.01 0.97
C ALA A 295 2.83 -19.42 1.14
N HIS A 296 3.84 -20.29 1.07
CA HIS A 296 5.24 -19.91 1.20
C HIS A 296 5.87 -19.74 -0.18
N VAL A 297 6.58 -18.64 -0.38
CA VAL A 297 7.24 -18.30 -1.63
C VAL A 297 8.63 -17.70 -1.40
N PRO A 298 9.67 -18.19 -2.09
CA PRO A 298 10.97 -17.56 -2.07
C PRO A 298 10.98 -16.25 -2.85
N VAL A 299 11.67 -15.24 -2.31
CA VAL A 299 11.95 -13.98 -3.00
C VAL A 299 12.82 -14.22 -4.22
N LEU A 300 12.49 -13.51 -5.31
CA LEU A 300 13.27 -13.48 -6.53
C LEU A 300 13.84 -12.08 -6.71
N SER A 301 15.14 -11.96 -7.00
CA SER A 301 15.75 -10.66 -7.23
C SER A 301 15.08 -9.93 -8.41
N ASN A 302 14.97 -8.59 -8.36
CA ASN A 302 14.39 -7.83 -9.47
C ASN A 302 15.15 -8.06 -10.78
N LYS A 303 16.48 -8.31 -10.72
CA LYS A 303 17.30 -8.67 -11.88
C LYS A 303 16.85 -9.99 -12.49
N ALA A 304 16.70 -11.04 -11.69
CA ALA A 304 16.22 -12.34 -12.16
C ALA A 304 14.76 -12.26 -12.64
N CYS A 305 13.90 -11.57 -11.90
CA CYS A 305 12.50 -11.34 -12.28
C CYS A 305 12.37 -10.62 -13.63
N ASN A 306 13.24 -9.64 -13.90
CA ASN A 306 13.27 -8.90 -15.15
C ASN A 306 13.74 -9.71 -16.36
N THR A 307 14.31 -10.91 -16.18
CA THR A 307 14.54 -11.84 -17.30
C THR A 307 13.21 -12.30 -17.90
N TYR A 308 12.19 -12.51 -17.07
CA TYR A 308 10.83 -12.87 -17.49
C TYR A 308 10.05 -11.64 -17.97
N PHE A 309 10.06 -10.56 -17.19
CA PHE A 309 9.27 -9.36 -17.47
C PHE A 309 9.94 -8.35 -18.43
N ARG A 310 11.11 -8.68 -18.97
CA ARG A 310 11.86 -7.89 -19.96
C ARG A 310 12.15 -6.46 -19.48
N GLY A 311 12.63 -6.32 -18.25
CA GLY A 311 13.04 -5.02 -17.68
C GLY A 311 11.89 -4.12 -17.21
N ARG A 312 10.66 -4.62 -17.12
CA ARG A 312 9.48 -3.82 -16.73
C ARG A 312 9.25 -3.71 -15.22
N VAL A 313 9.85 -4.59 -14.42
CA VAL A 313 9.71 -4.55 -12.95
C VAL A 313 10.56 -3.42 -12.40
N ARG A 314 9.91 -2.50 -11.70
CA ARG A 314 10.48 -1.27 -11.13
C ARG A 314 11.09 -1.53 -9.75
N GLU A 315 11.86 -0.57 -9.25
CA GLU A 315 12.51 -0.69 -7.93
C GLU A 315 11.51 -0.69 -6.76
N ASN A 316 10.39 0.01 -6.94
CA ASN A 316 9.28 0.07 -5.98
C ASN A 316 8.39 -1.20 -5.99
N GLU A 317 8.78 -2.20 -6.77
CA GLU A 317 8.17 -3.51 -6.84
C GLU A 317 9.17 -4.59 -6.37
N MET A 318 8.65 -5.68 -5.85
CA MET A 318 9.45 -6.87 -5.52
C MET A 318 8.83 -8.12 -6.12
N CYS A 319 9.66 -9.14 -6.35
CA CYS A 319 9.20 -10.39 -6.92
C CYS A 319 9.39 -11.58 -5.99
N THR A 320 8.56 -12.59 -6.20
CA THR A 320 8.80 -13.94 -5.69
C THR A 320 8.81 -14.92 -6.84
N GLN A 321 9.38 -16.10 -6.60
CA GLN A 321 9.33 -17.21 -7.55
C GLN A 321 7.87 -17.59 -7.85
N SER A 322 7.66 -18.27 -8.99
CA SER A 322 6.34 -18.78 -9.31
C SER A 322 5.89 -19.79 -8.25
N PHE A 323 4.63 -19.72 -7.86
CA PHE A 323 4.06 -20.74 -7.02
C PHE A 323 4.08 -22.11 -7.72
N GLN A 324 4.44 -23.16 -6.99
CA GLN A 324 4.35 -24.52 -7.49
C GLN A 324 2.94 -25.06 -7.29
N GLY A 325 2.45 -25.89 -8.22
CA GLY A 325 1.18 -26.62 -8.05
C GLY A 325 -0.11 -25.79 -8.17
N GLY A 326 -0.08 -24.62 -8.81
CA GLY A 326 -1.29 -23.81 -9.05
C GLY A 326 -1.75 -22.97 -7.84
N VAL A 327 -0.96 -22.93 -6.77
CA VAL A 327 -1.15 -22.02 -5.63
C VAL A 327 -0.86 -20.58 -6.09
N GLY A 328 -1.46 -19.57 -5.48
CA GLY A 328 -1.05 -18.18 -5.69
C GLY A 328 -2.09 -17.16 -5.23
N ALA A 329 -1.66 -15.92 -5.08
CA ALA A 329 -2.58 -14.83 -4.78
C ALA A 329 -3.49 -14.55 -5.98
N CYS A 330 -4.79 -14.51 -5.73
CA CYS A 330 -5.84 -14.37 -6.73
C CYS A 330 -6.78 -13.22 -6.41
N GLU A 331 -7.92 -13.15 -7.11
CA GLU A 331 -8.98 -12.20 -6.77
C GLU A 331 -9.35 -12.29 -5.28
N ARG A 332 -9.56 -11.12 -4.67
CA ARG A 332 -9.86 -10.92 -3.23
C ARG A 332 -8.68 -11.06 -2.26
N ASP A 333 -7.52 -11.56 -2.68
CA ASP A 333 -6.29 -11.49 -1.87
C ASP A 333 -5.61 -10.12 -1.94
N TYR A 334 -6.00 -9.27 -2.90
CA TYR A 334 -5.38 -7.97 -3.15
C TYR A 334 -5.39 -7.09 -1.90
N GLY A 335 -4.26 -6.44 -1.62
CA GLY A 335 -4.04 -5.67 -0.40
C GLY A 335 -3.56 -6.51 0.79
N GLY A 336 -3.62 -7.84 0.70
CA GLY A 336 -3.08 -8.74 1.72
C GLY A 336 -1.55 -8.73 1.82
N PRO A 337 -1.01 -9.36 2.88
CA PRO A 337 0.42 -9.31 3.18
C PRO A 337 1.26 -10.26 2.30
N LEU A 338 2.46 -9.82 1.95
CA LEU A 338 3.63 -10.68 1.77
C LEU A 338 4.55 -10.44 2.97
N ALA A 339 4.52 -11.36 3.93
CA ALA A 339 5.24 -11.28 5.19
C ALA A 339 6.49 -12.17 5.16
N CYS A 340 7.66 -11.63 5.47
CA CYS A 340 8.90 -12.40 5.54
C CYS A 340 9.34 -12.53 7.00
N GLN A 341 9.72 -13.73 7.41
CA GLN A 341 10.24 -13.95 8.76
C GLN A 341 11.69 -13.48 8.82
N ASN A 342 11.98 -12.54 9.72
CA ASN A 342 13.33 -12.07 10.00
C ASN A 342 13.69 -12.36 11.46
N ARG A 343 14.49 -13.42 11.68
CA ARG A 343 14.88 -13.93 13.01
C ARG A 343 13.65 -14.19 13.90
N ASP A 344 13.25 -13.20 14.68
CA ASP A 344 12.26 -13.32 15.75
C ASP A 344 10.94 -12.58 15.46
N CYS A 345 10.78 -11.96 14.28
CA CYS A 345 9.54 -11.27 13.93
C CYS A 345 9.19 -11.40 12.43
N TRP A 346 7.90 -11.25 12.14
CA TRP A 346 7.34 -11.15 10.80
C TRP A 346 7.30 -9.70 10.34
N VAL A 347 7.81 -9.46 9.14
CA VAL A 347 7.94 -8.14 8.53
C VAL A 347 7.13 -8.08 7.24
N LEU A 348 6.36 -7.01 7.05
CA LEU A 348 5.57 -6.78 5.86
C LEU A 348 6.46 -6.24 4.74
N GLU A 349 6.99 -7.12 3.91
CA GLU A 349 7.90 -6.73 2.83
C GLU A 349 7.15 -6.33 1.56
N GLY A 350 5.96 -6.92 1.33
CA GLY A 350 5.15 -6.63 0.17
C GLY A 350 3.65 -6.55 0.43
N VAL A 351 2.95 -5.89 -0.49
CA VAL A 351 1.48 -5.88 -0.56
C VAL A 351 1.03 -6.54 -1.87
N ILE A 352 0.08 -7.46 -1.77
CA ILE A 352 -0.47 -8.20 -2.90
C ILE A 352 -1.21 -7.24 -3.85
N ILE A 353 -0.88 -7.31 -5.14
CA ILE A 353 -1.56 -6.55 -6.20
C ILE A 353 -2.10 -7.45 -7.30
N PRO A 354 -3.10 -6.98 -8.08
CA PRO A 354 -3.60 -7.70 -9.24
C PRO A 354 -2.53 -8.02 -10.28
N MET A 355 -2.48 -9.29 -10.67
CA MET A 355 -1.66 -9.79 -11.76
C MET A 355 -2.52 -10.28 -12.92
N ARG A 356 -2.01 -10.15 -14.16
CA ARG A 356 -2.75 -10.58 -15.37
C ARG A 356 -3.15 -12.05 -15.38
N ARG A 357 -2.35 -12.90 -14.71
CA ARG A 357 -2.59 -14.34 -14.59
C ARG A 357 -2.16 -14.78 -13.21
N CYS A 358 -3.12 -15.06 -12.36
CA CYS A 358 -2.86 -15.55 -11.01
C CYS A 358 -2.41 -17.02 -11.07
N GLY A 359 -1.40 -17.38 -10.26
CA GLY A 359 -0.93 -18.76 -10.09
C GLY A 359 -0.42 -19.44 -11.38
N HIS A 360 -0.03 -18.69 -12.41
CA HIS A 360 0.45 -19.29 -13.66
C HIS A 360 1.80 -20.00 -13.43
N PRO A 361 1.92 -21.31 -13.73
CA PRO A 361 3.17 -22.03 -13.54
C PRO A 361 4.34 -21.35 -14.26
N GLY A 362 5.47 -21.20 -13.56
CA GLY A 362 6.68 -20.58 -14.10
C GLY A 362 6.64 -19.06 -14.26
N GLN A 363 5.54 -18.38 -13.91
CA GLN A 363 5.46 -16.92 -13.88
C GLN A 363 5.83 -16.40 -12.47
N PRO A 364 6.89 -15.56 -12.32
CA PRO A 364 7.17 -14.91 -11.05
C PRO A 364 6.04 -13.95 -10.65
N ASN A 365 5.85 -13.77 -9.34
CA ASN A 365 4.82 -12.88 -8.80
C ASN A 365 5.38 -11.49 -8.53
N ILE A 366 4.54 -10.45 -8.63
CA ILE A 366 4.93 -9.06 -8.36
C ILE A 366 4.09 -8.51 -7.21
N PHE A 367 4.75 -7.81 -6.29
CA PHE A 367 4.16 -7.15 -5.14
C PHE A 367 4.65 -5.71 -5.08
N ILE A 368 3.88 -4.82 -4.45
CA ILE A 368 4.39 -3.50 -4.08
C ILE A 368 5.46 -3.70 -3.01
N ARG A 369 6.65 -3.11 -3.18
CA ARG A 369 7.73 -3.16 -2.17
C ARG A 369 7.47 -2.14 -1.07
N VAL A 370 7.12 -2.62 0.12
CA VAL A 370 6.72 -1.77 1.26
C VAL A 370 7.86 -0.87 1.75
N SER A 371 9.10 -1.38 1.76
CA SER A 371 10.28 -0.61 2.21
C SER A 371 10.49 0.71 1.47
N THR A 372 9.95 0.86 0.25
CA THR A 372 9.99 2.11 -0.53
C THR A 372 9.13 3.21 0.07
N TYR A 373 8.11 2.86 0.86
CA TYR A 373 7.04 3.75 1.30
C TYR A 373 6.93 3.85 2.83
N VAL A 374 7.91 3.33 3.57
CA VAL A 374 7.86 3.27 5.05
C VAL A 374 7.81 4.65 5.69
N ASP A 375 8.52 5.62 5.12
CA ASP A 375 8.47 7.04 5.53
C ASP A 375 7.03 7.59 5.42
N TRP A 376 6.39 7.38 4.27
CA TRP A 376 4.99 7.77 4.05
C TRP A 376 4.04 7.03 5.01
N ILE A 377 4.21 5.73 5.21
CA ILE A 377 3.36 4.93 6.11
C ILE A 377 3.44 5.48 7.53
N LYS A 378 4.66 5.71 8.05
CA LYS A 378 4.88 6.27 9.39
C LYS A 378 4.26 7.65 9.54
N LYS A 379 4.49 8.53 8.57
CA LYS A 379 3.89 9.86 8.53
C LYS A 379 2.37 9.83 8.58
N VAL A 380 1.73 8.94 7.82
CA VAL A 380 0.26 8.78 7.88
C VAL A 380 -0.20 8.33 9.28
N MET A 381 0.53 7.43 9.93
CA MET A 381 0.19 6.97 11.28
C MET A 381 0.38 8.06 12.34
N GLU A 382 1.36 8.95 12.18
CA GLU A 382 1.68 10.05 13.10
C GLU A 382 0.74 11.26 12.96
N MET A 383 0.20 11.51 11.77
CA MET A 383 -0.68 12.64 11.48
C MET A 383 -2.15 12.39 11.89
N ALA A 384 -2.44 11.35 12.68
CA ALA A 384 -3.80 10.85 12.94
C ALA A 384 -4.44 11.35 14.24
#